data_AF-A0QTX7-F1
#
_entry.id   AF-A0QTX7-F1
#
_cell.length_a   1.000
_cell.length_b   1.000
_cell.length_c   1.000
_cell.angle_alpha   90.00
_cell.angle_beta   90.00
_cell.angle_gamma   90.00
#
_symmetry.space_group_name_H-M   'P 1'
#
loop_
_entity.id
_entity.type
_entity.pdbx_description
1 polymer ?
#
loop_
_entity_poly.entity_id
_entity_poly.type
_entity_poly.pdbx_seq_one_letter_code
_entity_poly.pdbx_strand_id
1 'polypeptide(L)'
;MSHLRGRSFGLRRVVWIGIWISIFQQLNGINIIFYYSTTLWQSVGFSESDSLLSSVITSAIFVVVTLVAIAVVDKIGRKPLLIAGGVGMAAMLAVMGLCFAAAVEAGGAVTLPGSYGPIALVAANLFVVAFGVSWGPVTWVMLGEIFPNSYRGPALAVAVAVQWIANFVVTVTFPPFAALSLPLSYCFYSACALLSALFVLRFVRETKGRELEEMDDIAD
;
A
#
# COMPACT_ATOMS: atom_id res chain seq x y z
N MET A 1 -25.13 -16.13 -5.95
CA MET A 1 -24.86 -14.81 -6.59
C MET A 1 -25.94 -13.74 -6.29
N SER A 2 -27.20 -14.11 -6.00
CA SER A 2 -28.28 -13.15 -5.68
C SER A 2 -28.02 -12.31 -4.42
N HIS A 3 -27.31 -12.84 -3.42
CA HIS A 3 -27.05 -12.15 -2.14
C HIS A 3 -26.04 -10.99 -2.23
N LEU A 4 -25.22 -10.94 -3.29
CA LEU A 4 -24.31 -9.82 -3.54
C LEU A 4 -25.03 -8.61 -4.13
N ARG A 5 -26.23 -8.79 -4.70
CA ARG A 5 -26.96 -7.72 -5.38
C ARG A 5 -27.48 -6.67 -4.39
N GLY A 6 -27.15 -5.40 -4.67
CA GLY A 6 -27.59 -4.25 -3.88
C GLY A 6 -28.05 -3.08 -4.76
N ARG A 7 -28.53 -2.01 -4.13
CA ARG A 7 -29.12 -0.83 -4.82
C ARG A 7 -28.10 0.00 -5.61
N SER A 8 -26.80 -0.07 -5.31
CA SER A 8 -25.75 0.74 -5.97
C SER A 8 -24.98 -0.09 -7.01
N PHE A 9 -25.26 0.14 -8.30
CA PHE A 9 -24.64 -0.58 -9.42
C PHE A 9 -24.75 -2.12 -9.34
N GLY A 10 -25.79 -2.63 -8.66
CA GLY A 10 -26.03 -4.06 -8.54
C GLY A 10 -25.16 -4.78 -7.51
N LEU A 11 -24.43 -4.07 -6.65
CA LEU A 11 -23.71 -4.63 -5.49
C LEU A 11 -24.07 -3.87 -4.19
N ARG A 12 -23.92 -4.53 -3.03
CA ARG A 12 -24.07 -3.89 -1.70
C ARG A 12 -22.94 -2.89 -1.44
N ARG A 13 -23.22 -1.85 -0.66
CA ARG A 13 -22.27 -0.76 -0.35
C ARG A 13 -20.97 -1.30 0.28
N VAL A 14 -21.08 -2.26 1.19
CA VAL A 14 -19.92 -2.88 1.84
C VAL A 14 -19.05 -3.68 0.87
N VAL A 15 -19.64 -4.31 -0.14
CA VAL A 15 -18.87 -5.01 -1.19
C VAL A 15 -18.03 -4.00 -1.99
N TRP A 16 -18.61 -2.84 -2.32
CA TRP A 16 -17.85 -1.75 -2.95
C TRP A 16 -16.73 -1.23 -2.05
N ILE A 17 -16.96 -1.09 -0.74
CA ILE A 17 -15.91 -0.68 0.20
C ILE A 17 -14.75 -1.66 0.18
N GLY A 18 -15.02 -2.98 0.24
CA GLY A 18 -13.98 -4.00 0.15
C GLY A 18 -13.21 -3.98 -1.18
N ILE A 19 -13.93 -3.83 -2.30
CA ILE A 19 -13.31 -3.67 -3.63
C ILE A 19 -12.36 -2.48 -3.66
N TRP A 20 -12.79 -1.31 -3.16
CA TRP A 20 -11.94 -0.11 -3.13
C TRP A 20 -10.74 -0.27 -2.20
N ILE A 21 -10.90 -0.91 -1.04
CA ILE A 21 -9.77 -1.23 -0.14
C ILE A 21 -8.73 -2.08 -0.90
N SER A 22 -9.15 -3.13 -1.60
CA SER A 22 -8.28 -3.98 -2.41
C SER A 22 -7.57 -3.22 -3.54
N ILE A 23 -8.27 -2.33 -4.25
CA ILE A 23 -7.68 -1.49 -5.29
C ILE A 23 -6.62 -0.56 -4.68
N PHE A 24 -6.95 0.13 -3.58
CA PHE A 24 -6.05 1.06 -2.92
C PHE A 24 -4.82 0.39 -2.32
N GLN A 25 -4.92 -0.87 -1.90
CA GLN A 25 -3.75 -1.63 -1.45
C GLN A 25 -2.70 -1.80 -2.57
N GLN A 26 -3.11 -1.87 -3.84
CA GLN A 26 -2.18 -1.93 -4.97
C GLN A 26 -1.75 -0.54 -5.44
N LEU A 27 -2.65 0.46 -5.36
CA LEU A 27 -2.39 1.85 -5.77
C LEU A 27 -1.62 2.68 -4.73
N ASN A 28 -1.34 2.15 -3.54
CA ASN A 28 -0.53 2.86 -2.54
C ASN A 28 0.98 2.84 -2.84
N GLY A 29 1.40 2.19 -3.92
CA GLY A 29 2.78 2.23 -4.43
C GLY A 29 3.69 1.12 -3.93
N ILE A 30 3.19 0.09 -3.23
CA ILE A 30 4.05 -0.99 -2.72
C ILE A 30 4.86 -1.71 -3.82
N ASN A 31 4.23 -1.98 -4.97
CA ASN A 31 4.89 -2.66 -6.08
C ASN A 31 6.08 -1.84 -6.62
N ILE A 32 5.99 -0.51 -6.60
CA ILE A 32 7.01 0.41 -7.13
C ILE A 32 8.30 0.29 -6.34
N ILE A 33 8.18 0.33 -5.01
CA ILE A 33 9.32 0.21 -4.11
C ILE A 33 10.03 -1.13 -4.33
N PHE A 34 9.28 -2.20 -4.56
CA PHE A 34 9.89 -3.49 -4.91
C PHE A 34 10.58 -3.45 -6.28
N TYR A 35 9.93 -2.92 -7.32
CA TYR A 35 10.49 -2.85 -8.68
C TYR A 35 11.75 -1.98 -8.79
N TYR A 36 11.80 -0.84 -8.11
CA TYR A 36 12.94 0.09 -8.15
C TYR A 36 13.85 0.01 -6.93
N SER A 37 13.66 -0.97 -6.05
CA SER A 37 14.54 -1.17 -4.89
C SER A 37 16.01 -1.27 -5.31
N THR A 38 16.33 -2.14 -6.26
CA THR A 38 17.70 -2.33 -6.78
C THR A 38 18.27 -1.06 -7.39
N THR A 39 17.49 -0.36 -8.23
CA THR A 39 17.91 0.92 -8.83
C THR A 39 18.15 2.00 -7.78
N LEU A 40 17.33 2.05 -6.73
CA LEU A 40 17.52 2.96 -5.61
C LEU A 40 18.86 2.69 -4.92
N TRP A 41 19.16 1.44 -4.57
CA TRP A 41 20.45 1.08 -3.93
C TRP A 41 21.66 1.46 -4.81
N GLN A 42 21.57 1.17 -6.11
CA GLN A 42 22.61 1.53 -7.07
C GLN A 42 22.77 3.06 -7.22
N SER A 43 21.67 3.83 -7.20
CA SER A 43 21.69 5.29 -7.34
C SER A 43 22.36 6.02 -6.18
N VAL A 44 22.53 5.34 -5.04
CA VAL A 44 23.22 5.85 -3.84
C VAL A 44 24.67 5.34 -3.76
N GLY A 45 25.12 4.53 -4.72
CA GLY A 45 26.50 4.05 -4.82
C GLY A 45 26.81 2.77 -4.06
N PHE A 46 25.80 1.99 -3.65
CA PHE A 46 26.03 0.66 -3.08
C PHE A 46 26.46 -0.33 -4.16
N SER A 47 27.52 -1.10 -3.87
CA SER A 47 27.95 -2.22 -4.72
C SER A 47 26.92 -3.36 -4.68
N GLU A 48 26.83 -4.15 -5.76
CA GLU A 48 25.88 -5.25 -5.86
C GLU A 48 26.07 -6.28 -4.71
N SER A 49 27.32 -6.49 -4.26
CA SER A 49 27.65 -7.38 -3.13
C SER A 49 27.21 -6.86 -1.76
N ASP A 50 27.27 -5.55 -1.51
CA ASP A 50 26.85 -4.97 -0.21
C ASP A 50 25.31 -4.77 -0.15
N SER A 51 24.67 -4.69 -1.32
CA SER A 51 23.22 -4.53 -1.44
C SER A 51 22.45 -5.76 -0.96
N LEU A 52 22.99 -6.97 -1.16
CA LEU A 52 22.34 -8.22 -0.77
C LEU A 52 22.23 -8.36 0.75
N LEU A 53 23.34 -8.16 1.48
CA LEU A 53 23.35 -8.30 2.93
C LEU A 53 22.49 -7.23 3.62
N SER A 54 22.53 -6.00 3.11
CA SER A 54 21.68 -4.89 3.57
C SER A 54 20.20 -5.15 3.30
N SER A 55 19.87 -5.73 2.14
CA SER A 55 18.49 -6.11 1.78
C SER A 55 17.97 -7.22 2.69
N VAL A 56 18.80 -8.22 3.02
CA VAL A 56 18.43 -9.30 3.94
C VAL A 56 18.15 -8.77 5.35
N ILE A 57 19.03 -7.90 5.89
CA ILE A 57 18.83 -7.28 7.21
C ILE A 57 17.54 -6.46 7.23
N THR A 58 17.33 -5.63 6.20
CA THR A 58 16.12 -4.81 6.05
C THR A 58 14.86 -5.67 5.99
N SER A 59 14.91 -6.78 5.26
CA SER A 59 13.79 -7.73 5.17
C SER A 59 13.51 -8.41 6.50
N ALA A 60 14.55 -8.77 7.27
CA ALA A 60 14.38 -9.34 8.60
C ALA A 60 13.75 -8.34 9.59
N ILE A 61 14.21 -7.08 9.57
CA ILE A 61 13.60 -5.99 10.36
C ILE A 61 12.13 -5.82 9.96
N PHE A 62 11.82 -5.88 8.67
CA PHE A 62 10.46 -5.77 8.17
C PHE A 62 9.55 -6.88 8.71
N VAL A 63 10.03 -8.12 8.78
CA VAL A 63 9.29 -9.23 9.40
C VAL A 63 9.00 -8.94 10.87
N VAL A 64 10.00 -8.50 11.64
CA VAL A 64 9.82 -8.17 13.06
C VAL A 64 8.81 -7.04 13.26
N VAL A 65 8.92 -5.98 12.46
CA VAL A 65 7.98 -4.84 12.48
C VAL A 65 6.56 -5.30 12.14
N THR A 66 6.41 -6.20 11.16
CA THR A 66 5.11 -6.75 10.78
C THR A 66 4.49 -7.58 11.92
N LEU A 67 5.28 -8.38 12.63
CA LEU A 67 4.81 -9.13 13.80
C LEU A 67 4.36 -8.21 14.93
N VAL A 68 5.11 -7.14 15.20
CA VAL A 68 4.71 -6.11 16.17
C VAL A 68 3.41 -5.42 15.74
N ALA A 69 3.25 -5.13 14.45
CA ALA A 69 2.02 -4.54 13.94
C ALA A 69 0.80 -5.43 14.16
N ILE A 70 0.92 -6.73 13.90
CA ILE A 70 -0.15 -7.71 14.15
C ILE A 70 -0.53 -7.69 15.64
N ALA A 71 0.45 -7.64 16.55
CA ALA A 71 0.19 -7.59 17.99
C ALA A 71 -0.48 -6.28 18.46
N VAL A 72 -0.29 -5.18 17.72
CA VAL A 72 -0.80 -3.85 18.07
C VAL A 72 -2.12 -3.52 17.36
N VAL A 73 -2.44 -4.21 16.27
CA VAL A 73 -3.65 -4.03 15.46
C VAL A 73 -4.92 -4.05 16.30
N ASP A 74 -5.04 -5.02 17.20
CA ASP A 74 -6.23 -5.15 18.05
C ASP A 74 -6.30 -4.07 19.15
N LYS A 75 -5.16 -3.48 19.52
CA LYS A 75 -5.12 -2.39 20.49
C LYS A 75 -5.48 -1.04 19.85
N ILE A 76 -5.00 -0.75 18.65
CA ILE A 76 -5.23 0.55 17.99
C ILE A 76 -6.56 0.57 17.21
N GLY A 77 -6.90 -0.52 16.52
CA GLY A 77 -8.02 -0.56 15.58
C GLY A 77 -7.57 -0.43 14.13
N ARG A 78 -8.44 -0.86 13.20
CA ARG A 78 -8.08 -1.04 11.79
C ARG A 78 -8.09 0.31 11.06
N LYS A 79 -9.09 1.15 11.32
CA LYS A 79 -9.27 2.43 10.62
C LYS A 79 -8.14 3.43 10.91
N PRO A 80 -7.71 3.68 12.16
CA PRO A 80 -6.58 4.56 12.44
C PRO A 80 -5.29 4.09 11.79
N LEU A 81 -5.02 2.78 11.78
CA LEU A 81 -3.82 2.20 11.16
C LEU A 81 -3.81 2.40 9.64
N LEU A 82 -4.93 2.16 8.96
CA LEU A 82 -5.04 2.40 7.52
C LEU A 82 -4.87 3.89 7.17
N ILE A 83 -5.42 4.81 7.97
CA ILE A 83 -5.26 6.25 7.74
C ILE A 83 -3.81 6.68 7.97
N ALA A 84 -3.24 6.36 9.15
CA ALA A 84 -1.86 6.71 9.49
C ALA A 84 -0.85 6.13 8.50
N GLY A 85 -1.06 4.87 8.11
CA GLY A 85 -0.29 4.19 7.08
C GLY A 85 -0.39 4.87 5.72
N GLY A 86 -1.60 5.21 5.27
CA GLY A 86 -1.80 5.88 3.98
C GLY A 86 -1.12 7.26 3.93
N VAL A 87 -1.26 8.05 5.00
CA VAL A 87 -0.59 9.36 5.12
C VAL A 87 0.93 9.19 5.19
N GLY A 88 1.44 8.24 5.98
CA GLY A 88 2.87 7.96 6.08
C GLY A 88 3.49 7.54 4.75
N MET A 89 2.82 6.63 4.04
CA MET A 89 3.22 6.21 2.69
C MET A 89 3.19 7.36 1.70
N ALA A 90 2.14 8.19 1.70
CA ALA A 90 2.05 9.36 0.83
C ALA A 90 3.21 10.34 1.06
N ALA A 91 3.54 10.62 2.33
CA ALA A 91 4.64 11.49 2.69
C ALA A 91 5.99 10.92 2.21
N MET A 92 6.24 9.63 2.42
CA MET A 92 7.50 9.00 2.00
C MET A 92 7.65 8.94 0.48
N LEU A 93 6.57 8.64 -0.25
CA LEU A 93 6.57 8.69 -1.72
C LEU A 93 6.78 10.11 -2.25
N ALA A 94 6.23 11.13 -1.59
CA ALA A 94 6.47 12.53 -1.96
C ALA A 94 7.95 12.91 -1.77
N VAL A 95 8.56 12.51 -0.64
CA VAL A 95 9.99 12.71 -0.39
C VAL A 95 10.83 12.02 -1.45
N MET A 96 10.49 10.78 -1.82
CA MET A 96 11.17 10.07 -2.91
C MET A 96 11.03 10.79 -4.24
N GLY A 97 9.82 11.24 -4.60
CA GLY A 97 9.60 12.03 -5.81
C GLY A 97 10.47 13.28 -5.87
N LEU A 98 10.60 14.00 -4.75
CA LEU A 98 11.49 15.16 -4.63
C LEU A 98 12.97 14.80 -4.76
N CYS A 99 13.42 13.69 -4.15
CA CYS A 99 14.81 13.25 -4.27
C CYS A 99 15.15 12.87 -5.71
N PHE A 100 14.29 12.09 -6.35
CA PHE A 100 14.50 11.67 -7.74
C PHE A 100 14.29 12.81 -8.74
N ALA A 101 13.57 13.88 -8.40
CA ALA A 101 13.50 15.09 -9.22
C ALA A 101 14.84 15.84 -9.29
N ALA A 102 15.71 15.64 -8.29
CA ALA A 102 17.07 16.17 -8.26
C ALA A 102 18.13 15.15 -8.78
N ALA A 103 17.69 14.00 -9.30
CA ALA A 103 18.59 13.00 -9.83
C ALA A 103 19.30 13.49 -11.09
N VAL A 104 20.56 13.09 -11.25
CA VAL A 104 21.38 13.42 -12.41
C VAL A 104 21.71 12.12 -13.14
N GLU A 105 21.39 12.09 -14.42
CA GLU A 105 21.79 11.00 -15.32
C GLU A 105 23.16 11.32 -15.93
N ALA A 106 24.14 10.47 -15.62
CA ALA A 106 25.47 10.53 -16.23
C ALA A 106 25.83 9.15 -16.77
N GLY A 107 26.02 9.04 -18.09
CA GLY A 107 26.46 7.79 -18.73
C GLY A 107 25.45 6.62 -18.67
N GLY A 108 24.15 6.90 -18.52
CA GLY A 108 23.10 5.88 -18.40
C GLY A 108 22.86 5.38 -16.98
N ALA A 109 23.59 5.91 -15.97
CA ALA A 109 23.35 5.65 -14.56
C ALA A 109 22.65 6.86 -13.91
N VAL A 110 21.54 6.59 -13.23
CA VAL A 110 20.84 7.58 -12.38
C VAL A 110 21.59 7.68 -11.06
N THR A 111 22.11 8.87 -10.74
CA THR A 111 22.80 9.14 -9.48
C THR A 111 22.09 10.22 -8.68
N LEU A 112 22.01 10.03 -7.36
CA LEU A 112 21.43 11.01 -6.44
C LEU A 112 22.56 11.81 -5.76
N PRO A 113 22.82 13.06 -6.17
CA PRO A 113 23.92 13.84 -5.61
C PRO A 113 23.67 14.23 -4.14
N GLY A 114 24.74 14.39 -3.37
CA GLY A 114 24.68 14.93 -2.01
C GLY A 114 23.79 14.12 -1.04
N SER A 115 22.91 14.81 -0.31
CA SER A 115 22.06 14.19 0.72
C SER A 115 20.82 13.46 0.15
N TYR A 116 20.51 13.62 -1.14
CA TYR A 116 19.30 13.04 -1.73
C TYR A 116 19.31 11.50 -1.72
N GLY A 117 20.48 10.88 -1.87
CA GLY A 117 20.61 9.42 -1.85
C GLY A 117 20.22 8.79 -0.50
N PRO A 118 20.88 9.17 0.62
CA PRO A 118 20.51 8.70 1.95
C PRO A 118 19.07 9.02 2.34
N ILE A 119 18.55 10.20 1.97
CA ILE A 119 17.16 10.59 2.25
C ILE A 119 16.18 9.68 1.51
N ALA A 120 16.41 9.41 0.22
CA ALA A 120 15.57 8.51 -0.57
C ALA A 120 15.59 7.09 0.00
N LEU A 121 16.74 6.63 0.49
CA LEU A 121 16.88 5.31 1.11
C LEU A 121 16.08 5.20 2.42
N VAL A 122 16.21 6.19 3.30
CA VAL A 122 15.44 6.24 4.55
C VAL A 122 13.95 6.33 4.25
N ALA A 123 13.54 7.16 3.30
CA ALA A 123 12.15 7.30 2.89
C ALA A 123 11.56 5.99 2.36
N ALA A 124 12.29 5.25 1.51
CA ALA A 124 11.84 3.95 1.01
C ALA A 124 11.66 2.92 2.13
N ASN A 125 12.58 2.88 3.10
CA ASN A 125 12.48 1.99 4.26
C ASN A 125 11.30 2.34 5.18
N LEU A 126 11.11 3.62 5.47
CA LEU A 126 9.99 4.10 6.26
C LEU A 126 8.65 3.88 5.54
N PHE A 127 8.61 3.98 4.20
CA PHE A 127 7.45 3.59 3.41
C PHE A 127 7.11 2.11 3.63
N VAL A 128 8.10 1.23 3.51
CA VAL A 128 7.91 -0.22 3.68
C VAL A 128 7.38 -0.51 5.07
N VAL A 129 8.00 0.06 6.12
CA VAL A 129 7.52 -0.03 7.50
C VAL A 129 6.08 0.46 7.62
N ALA A 130 5.75 1.64 7.09
CA ALA A 130 4.39 2.19 7.13
C ALA A 130 3.38 1.23 6.48
N PHE A 131 3.70 0.66 5.32
CA PHE A 131 2.86 -0.35 4.66
C PHE A 131 2.69 -1.61 5.52
N GLY A 132 3.80 -2.17 6.04
CA GLY A 132 3.80 -3.40 6.82
C GLY A 132 3.04 -3.29 8.14
N VAL A 133 3.03 -2.11 8.76
CA VAL A 133 2.24 -1.88 9.98
C VAL A 133 0.76 -1.57 9.73
N SER A 134 0.37 -1.35 8.48
CA SER A 134 -0.97 -0.90 8.11
C SER A 134 -1.55 -1.70 6.95
N TRP A 135 -1.52 -1.16 5.74
CA TRP A 135 -2.19 -1.67 4.54
C TRP A 135 -1.78 -3.09 4.15
N GLY A 136 -0.61 -3.57 4.57
CA GLY A 136 -0.21 -4.97 4.41
C GLY A 136 -1.18 -5.91 5.12
N PRO A 137 -1.09 -6.07 6.45
CA PRO A 137 -1.93 -6.99 7.21
C PRO A 137 -3.37 -6.48 7.39
N VAL A 138 -3.56 -5.18 7.63
CA VAL A 138 -4.87 -4.63 8.02
C VAL A 138 -5.89 -4.74 6.89
N THR A 139 -5.47 -4.68 5.63
CA THR A 139 -6.38 -4.88 4.49
C THR A 139 -7.05 -6.25 4.55
N TRP A 140 -6.28 -7.30 4.82
CA TRP A 140 -6.81 -8.68 4.88
C TRP A 140 -7.72 -8.89 6.08
N VAL A 141 -7.34 -8.34 7.24
CA VAL A 141 -8.18 -8.32 8.45
C VAL A 141 -9.50 -7.61 8.15
N MET A 142 -9.42 -6.43 7.53
CA MET A 142 -10.58 -5.62 7.24
C MET A 142 -11.53 -6.31 6.25
N LEU A 143 -11.02 -6.91 5.18
CA LEU A 143 -11.84 -7.67 4.23
C LEU A 143 -12.51 -8.88 4.89
N GLY A 144 -11.84 -9.54 5.84
CA GLY A 144 -12.42 -10.64 6.62
C GLY A 144 -13.56 -10.19 7.54
N GLU A 145 -13.45 -8.99 8.11
CA GLU A 145 -14.37 -8.45 9.11
C GLU A 145 -15.57 -7.70 8.50
N ILE A 146 -15.40 -6.92 7.43
CA ILE A 146 -16.50 -6.10 6.90
C ILE A 146 -17.63 -6.91 6.28
N PHE A 147 -17.36 -8.09 5.75
CA PHE A 147 -18.37 -8.86 5.03
C PHE A 147 -19.20 -9.72 6.00
N PRO A 148 -20.54 -9.61 5.96
CA PRO A 148 -21.43 -10.49 6.71
C PRO A 148 -21.26 -11.97 6.39
N ASN A 149 -21.51 -12.82 7.39
CA ASN A 149 -21.35 -14.28 7.31
C ASN A 149 -22.09 -14.88 6.09
N SER A 150 -23.28 -14.37 5.77
CA SER A 150 -24.16 -14.89 4.72
C SER A 150 -23.57 -14.81 3.30
N TYR A 151 -22.66 -13.87 3.03
CA TYR A 151 -22.03 -13.71 1.71
C TYR A 151 -20.53 -13.37 1.76
N ARG A 152 -19.87 -13.57 2.91
CA ARG A 152 -18.42 -13.31 3.10
C ARG A 152 -17.57 -13.99 2.04
N GLY A 153 -17.75 -15.29 1.83
CA GLY A 153 -16.93 -16.06 0.88
C GLY A 153 -16.97 -15.47 -0.53
N PRO A 154 -18.16 -15.32 -1.14
CA PRO A 154 -18.28 -14.68 -2.46
C PRO A 154 -17.78 -13.22 -2.52
N ALA A 155 -18.04 -12.40 -1.50
CA ALA A 155 -17.59 -11.02 -1.46
C ALA A 155 -16.06 -10.91 -1.38
N LEU A 156 -15.43 -11.74 -0.55
CA LEU A 156 -13.98 -11.84 -0.44
C LEU A 156 -13.35 -12.29 -1.77
N ALA A 157 -13.92 -13.30 -2.43
CA ALA A 157 -13.44 -13.76 -3.72
C ALA A 157 -13.47 -12.64 -4.78
N VAL A 158 -14.54 -11.82 -4.82
CA VAL A 158 -14.62 -10.66 -5.72
C VAL A 158 -13.56 -9.62 -5.37
N ALA A 159 -13.41 -9.24 -4.09
CA ALA A 159 -12.42 -8.26 -3.66
C ALA A 159 -11.00 -8.70 -4.03
N VAL A 160 -10.66 -9.97 -3.78
CA VAL A 160 -9.35 -10.56 -4.11
C VAL A 160 -9.14 -10.63 -5.63
N ALA A 161 -10.15 -11.00 -6.42
CA ALA A 161 -10.04 -11.00 -7.87
C ALA A 161 -9.74 -9.59 -8.42
N VAL A 162 -10.46 -8.57 -7.92
CA VAL A 162 -10.19 -7.18 -8.29
C VAL A 162 -8.81 -6.73 -7.83
N GLN A 163 -8.36 -7.18 -6.65
CA GLN A 163 -7.02 -6.91 -6.15
C GLN A 163 -5.93 -7.41 -7.11
N TRP A 164 -6.06 -8.63 -7.61
CA TRP A 164 -5.10 -9.20 -8.56
C TRP A 164 -5.16 -8.50 -9.92
N ILE A 165 -6.35 -8.07 -10.36
CA ILE A 165 -6.49 -7.24 -11.57
C ILE A 165 -5.78 -5.89 -11.38
N ALA A 166 -6.00 -5.23 -10.24
CA ALA A 166 -5.34 -3.96 -9.92
C ALA A 166 -3.82 -4.14 -9.83
N ASN A 167 -3.35 -5.24 -9.23
CA ASN A 167 -1.94 -5.59 -9.20
C ASN A 167 -1.37 -5.73 -10.62
N PHE A 168 -2.03 -6.51 -11.48
CA PHE A 168 -1.61 -6.69 -12.87
C PHE A 168 -1.53 -5.37 -13.62
N VAL A 169 -2.56 -4.52 -13.50
CA VAL A 169 -2.58 -3.19 -14.13
C VAL A 169 -1.41 -2.35 -13.64
N VAL A 170 -1.19 -2.24 -12.32
CA VAL A 170 -0.07 -1.49 -11.75
C VAL A 170 1.26 -2.05 -12.26
N THR A 171 1.45 -3.36 -12.20
CA THR A 171 2.69 -4.02 -12.62
C THR A 171 3.02 -3.78 -14.09
N VAL A 172 2.04 -3.82 -14.99
CA VAL A 172 2.26 -3.61 -16.43
C VAL A 172 2.40 -2.13 -16.80
N THR A 173 1.63 -1.25 -16.15
CA THR A 173 1.61 0.18 -16.49
C THR A 173 2.71 0.99 -15.81
N PHE A 174 3.24 0.51 -14.68
CA PHE A 174 4.23 1.25 -13.92
C PHE A 174 5.59 1.39 -14.62
N PRO A 175 6.22 0.33 -15.18
CA PRO A 175 7.51 0.48 -15.87
C PRO A 175 7.50 1.52 -17.01
N PRO A 176 6.53 1.53 -17.95
CA PRO A 176 6.49 2.56 -18.99
C PRO A 176 6.21 3.96 -18.42
N PHE A 177 5.45 4.08 -17.34
CA PHE A 177 5.22 5.37 -16.68
C PHE A 177 6.49 5.90 -15.97
N ALA A 178 7.22 5.02 -15.30
CA ALA A 178 8.49 5.35 -14.66
C ALA A 178 9.58 5.70 -15.68
N ALA A 179 9.59 5.04 -16.84
CA ALA A 179 10.47 5.37 -17.95
C ALA A 179 10.18 6.77 -18.55
N LEU A 180 8.92 7.22 -18.51
CA LEU A 180 8.57 8.60 -18.88
C LEU A 180 9.06 9.59 -17.83
N SER A 181 8.78 9.32 -16.56
CA SER A 181 9.27 10.11 -15.44
C SER A 181 9.09 9.38 -14.10
N LEU A 182 10.22 8.94 -13.53
CA LEU A 182 10.25 8.32 -12.21
C LEU A 182 9.78 9.28 -11.10
N PRO A 183 10.16 10.57 -11.07
CA PRO A 183 9.63 11.52 -10.09
C PRO A 183 8.11 11.70 -10.18
N LEU A 184 7.56 11.84 -11.39
CA LEU A 184 6.11 11.97 -11.57
C LEU A 184 5.38 10.71 -11.16
N SER A 185 5.99 9.54 -11.36
CA SER A 185 5.46 8.27 -10.89
C SER A 185 5.34 8.28 -9.37
N TYR A 186 6.40 8.60 -8.64
CA TYR A 186 6.32 8.72 -7.18
C TYR A 186 5.27 9.72 -6.70
N CYS A 187 5.15 10.88 -7.34
CA CYS A 187 4.11 11.88 -7.01
C CYS A 187 2.69 11.36 -7.26
N PHE A 188 2.47 10.64 -8.37
CA PHE A 188 1.16 10.04 -8.68
C PHE A 188 0.76 9.02 -7.61
N TYR A 189 1.66 8.12 -7.24
CA TYR A 189 1.35 7.12 -6.21
C TYR A 189 1.28 7.71 -4.80
N SER A 190 2.01 8.81 -4.53
CA SER A 190 1.82 9.61 -3.31
C SER A 190 0.39 10.16 -3.23
N ALA A 191 -0.13 10.72 -4.32
CA ALA A 191 -1.50 11.19 -4.37
C ALA A 191 -2.51 10.04 -4.18
N CYS A 192 -2.27 8.89 -4.81
CA CYS A 192 -3.10 7.68 -4.62
C CYS A 192 -3.10 7.19 -3.16
N ALA A 193 -1.94 7.19 -2.49
CA ALA A 193 -1.82 6.83 -1.07
C ALA A 193 -2.53 7.83 -0.15
N LEU A 194 -2.54 9.12 -0.49
CA LEU A 194 -3.30 10.11 0.26
C LEU A 194 -4.81 9.94 0.03
N LEU A 195 -5.22 9.69 -1.22
CA LEU A 195 -6.61 9.40 -1.57
C LEU A 195 -7.13 8.15 -0.86
N SER A 196 -6.28 7.13 -0.68
CA SER A 196 -6.66 5.93 0.06
C SER A 196 -6.91 6.22 1.54
N ALA A 197 -6.08 7.06 2.17
CA ALA A 197 -6.31 7.51 3.55
C ALA A 197 -7.61 8.31 3.68
N LEU A 198 -7.89 9.22 2.73
CA LEU A 198 -9.13 10.01 2.68
C LEU A 198 -10.36 9.12 2.46
N PHE A 199 -10.24 8.10 1.60
CA PHE A 199 -11.28 7.11 1.39
C PHE A 199 -11.61 6.35 2.68
N VAL A 200 -10.58 5.86 3.38
CA VAL A 200 -10.75 5.17 4.67
C VAL A 200 -11.38 6.09 5.71
N LEU A 201 -10.92 7.34 5.79
CA LEU A 201 -11.48 8.34 6.70
C LEU A 201 -12.98 8.53 6.48
N ARG A 202 -13.41 8.64 5.22
CA ARG A 202 -14.78 9.02 4.84
C ARG A 202 -15.77 7.87 4.74
N PHE A 203 -15.33 6.69 4.29
CA PHE A 203 -16.20 5.59 3.90
C PHE A 203 -16.03 4.31 4.72
N VAL A 204 -14.88 4.10 5.36
CA VAL A 204 -14.64 2.91 6.20
C VAL A 204 -15.06 3.20 7.64
N ARG A 205 -15.76 2.24 8.25
CA ARG A 205 -16.11 2.23 9.68
C ARG A 205 -15.14 1.34 10.44
N GLU A 206 -14.91 1.65 11.71
CA GLU A 206 -14.06 0.82 12.58
C GLU A 206 -14.79 -0.48 12.95
N THR A 207 -14.06 -1.59 12.95
CA THR A 207 -14.57 -2.94 13.26
C THR A 207 -14.01 -3.51 14.56
N LYS A 208 -13.03 -2.84 15.19
CA LYS A 208 -12.51 -3.25 16.49
C LYS A 208 -13.64 -3.44 17.51
N GLY A 209 -13.64 -4.61 18.15
CA GLY A 209 -14.53 -4.94 19.26
C GLY A 209 -15.98 -5.23 18.85
N ARG A 210 -16.22 -5.51 17.56
CA ARG A 210 -17.54 -5.87 17.03
C ARG A 210 -17.58 -7.35 16.70
N GLU A 211 -18.69 -8.00 17.05
CA GLU A 211 -18.93 -9.37 16.61
C GLU A 211 -19.30 -9.37 15.13
N LEU A 212 -18.90 -10.43 14.42
CA LEU A 212 -19.13 -10.57 12.97
C LEU A 212 -20.64 -10.62 12.62
N GLU A 213 -21.49 -10.92 13.60
CA GLU A 213 -22.95 -10.97 13.47
C GLU A 213 -23.58 -9.57 13.47
N GLU A 214 -22.94 -8.56 14.09
CA GLU A 214 -23.42 -7.17 14.10
C GLU A 214 -23.15 -6.44 12.77
N MET A 215 -22.40 -7.07 11.85
CA MET A 215 -22.00 -6.44 10.59
C MET A 215 -23.15 -6.33 9.59
N ASP A 216 -24.26 -7.05 9.81
CA ASP A 216 -25.48 -6.91 9.01
C ASP A 216 -26.11 -5.52 9.18
N ASP A 217 -26.01 -4.89 10.35
CA ASP A 217 -26.58 -3.55 10.65
C ASP A 217 -25.79 -2.38 10.01
N ILE A 218 -24.54 -2.64 9.61
CA ILE A 218 -23.64 -1.66 8.98
C ILE A 218 -23.66 -1.81 7.44
N ALA A 219 -24.20 -2.90 6.93
CA ALA A 219 -24.14 -3.25 5.51
C ALA A 219 -25.03 -2.40 4.60
N ASP A 220 -25.98 -1.66 5.18
CA ASP A 220 -26.93 -0.75 4.53
C ASP A 220 -26.44 0.72 4.53
#